data_AF-A0A127SZJ0-F1
#
_entry.id   AF-A0A127SZJ0-F1
#
_cell.length_a   1.000
_cell.length_b   1.000
_cell.length_c   1.000
_cell.angle_alpha   90.00
_cell.angle_beta   90.00
_cell.angle_gamma   90.00
#
_symmetry.space_group_name_H-M   'P 1'
#
loop_
_entity.id
_entity.type
_entity.pdbx_description
1 polymer ?
#
loop_
_entity_poly.entity_id
_entity_poly.type
_entity_poly.pdbx_seq_one_letter_code
_entity_poly.pdbx_strand_id
1 'polypeptide(L)'
;EQAIGIWGQRHLDYLKQYRKVTYTNLLTSGRLNAYLADINRQAQERFERLIEGMKQAQGITEQLKAENALEWTGCLNNIRACAREIVEKEIIFA
;
A
#
# COMPACT_ATOMS: atom_id res chain seq x y z
N GLU A 1 0.33 -21.74 -4.84
CA GLU A 1 1.04 -20.44 -4.70
C GLU A 1 0.03 -19.40 -4.23
N GLN A 2 0.32 -18.65 -3.16
CA GLN A 2 -0.54 -17.55 -2.71
C GLN A 2 -0.37 -16.38 -3.69
N ALA A 3 -1.47 -15.81 -4.17
CA ALA A 3 -1.41 -14.66 -5.05
C ALA A 3 -0.77 -13.48 -4.31
N ILE A 4 0.30 -12.92 -4.89
CA ILE A 4 0.96 -11.73 -4.35
C ILE A 4 0.01 -10.54 -4.57
N GLY A 5 -0.34 -9.85 -3.48
CA GLY A 5 -1.19 -8.66 -3.56
C GLY A 5 -0.52 -7.49 -4.27
N ILE A 6 -1.28 -6.42 -4.53
CA ILE A 6 -0.84 -5.28 -5.34
C ILE A 6 0.47 -4.64 -4.85
N TRP A 7 0.66 -4.57 -3.53
CA TRP A 7 1.85 -3.98 -2.93
C TRP A 7 3.08 -4.86 -3.14
N GLY A 8 2.93 -6.18 -2.94
CA GLY A 8 4.00 -7.13 -3.21
C GLY A 8 4.41 -7.13 -4.69
N GLN A 9 3.45 -7.02 -5.61
CA GLN A 9 3.75 -6.94 -7.03
C GLN A 9 4.53 -5.67 -7.40
N ARG A 10 4.13 -4.51 -6.85
CA ARG A 10 4.86 -3.25 -7.05
C ARG A 10 6.28 -3.31 -6.50
N HIS A 11 6.46 -3.91 -5.33
CA HIS A 11 7.79 -4.08 -4.76
C HIS A 11 8.65 -5.07 -5.58
N LEU A 12 8.04 -6.14 -6.12
CA LEU A 12 8.72 -7.04 -7.04
C LEU A 12 9.23 -6.31 -8.29
N ASP A 13 8.41 -5.44 -8.88
CA ASP A 13 8.80 -4.66 -10.05
C ASP A 13 9.96 -3.70 -9.71
N TYR A 14 9.89 -3.04 -8.55
CA TYR A 14 10.99 -2.22 -8.03
C TYR A 14 12.29 -3.02 -7.84
N LEU A 15 12.22 -4.20 -7.24
CA LEU A 15 13.38 -5.06 -7.04
C LEU A 15 14.02 -5.47 -8.38
N LYS A 16 13.21 -5.83 -9.38
CA LYS A 16 13.70 -6.19 -10.71
C LYS A 16 14.36 -5.04 -11.44
N GLN A 17 13.81 -3.83 -11.31
CA GLN A 17 14.32 -2.65 -12.01
C GLN A 17 15.54 -2.05 -11.33
N TYR A 18 15.50 -1.89 -10.00
CA TYR A 18 16.45 -1.07 -9.26
C TYR A 18 17.30 -1.85 -8.24
N ARG A 19 16.88 -3.05 -7.79
CA ARG A 19 17.59 -3.85 -6.77
C ARG A 19 17.87 -5.29 -7.23
N LYS A 20 18.45 -5.45 -8.43
CA LYS A 20 18.66 -6.74 -9.11
C LYS A 20 19.39 -7.78 -8.25
N VAL A 21 20.42 -7.37 -7.49
CA VAL A 21 21.17 -8.28 -6.61
C VAL A 21 20.26 -8.86 -5.52
N THR A 22 19.47 -8.01 -4.85
CA THR A 22 18.50 -8.45 -3.83
C THR A 22 17.47 -9.40 -4.43
N TYR A 23 16.94 -9.07 -5.61
CA TYR A 23 16.00 -9.94 -6.32
C TYR A 23 16.60 -11.33 -6.59
N THR A 24 17.80 -11.40 -7.18
CA THR A 24 18.47 -12.67 -7.49
C THR A 24 18.77 -13.48 -6.24
N ASN A 25 19.19 -12.85 -5.14
CA ASN A 25 19.45 -13.54 -3.87
C ASN A 25 18.16 -14.12 -3.25
N LEU A 26 17.05 -13.38 -3.29
CA LEU A 26 15.75 -13.86 -2.82
C LEU A 26 15.23 -15.02 -3.69
N LEU A 27 15.41 -14.92 -5.01
CA LEU A 27 15.01 -15.94 -5.96
C LEU A 27 15.80 -17.24 -5.75
N THR A 28 17.13 -17.15 -5.73
CA THR A 28 18.03 -18.32 -5.57
C THR A 28 17.92 -18.97 -4.19
N SER A 29 17.60 -18.18 -3.14
CA SER A 29 17.31 -18.73 -1.82
C SER A 29 15.89 -19.29 -1.65
N GLY A 30 15.03 -19.18 -2.67
CA GLY A 30 13.64 -19.67 -2.63
C GLY A 30 12.72 -18.89 -1.68
N ARG A 31 13.17 -17.74 -1.16
CA ARG A 31 12.45 -16.94 -0.15
C ARG A 31 11.63 -15.80 -0.74
N LEU A 32 11.71 -15.58 -2.05
CA LEU A 32 11.08 -14.46 -2.73
C LEU A 32 9.58 -14.35 -2.44
N ASN A 33 8.81 -15.44 -2.57
CA ASN A 33 7.37 -15.41 -2.38
C ASN A 33 6.98 -15.04 -0.93
N ALA A 34 7.66 -15.61 0.08
CA ALA A 34 7.42 -15.29 1.47
C ALA A 34 7.76 -13.83 1.80
N TYR A 35 8.86 -13.34 1.25
CA TYR A 35 9.28 -11.94 1.40
C TYR A 35 8.24 -10.97 0.79
N LEU A 36 7.77 -11.23 -0.43
CA LEU A 36 6.77 -10.38 -1.08
C LEU A 36 5.40 -10.44 -0.39
N ALA A 37 5.03 -11.58 0.18
CA ALA A 37 3.81 -11.72 0.97
C ALA A 37 3.87 -10.87 2.25
N ASP A 38 5.01 -10.87 2.94
CA ASP A 38 5.20 -10.06 4.14
C ASP A 38 5.22 -8.55 3.82
N ILE A 39 5.93 -8.13 2.76
CA ILE A 39 5.90 -6.75 2.27
C ILE A 39 4.47 -6.33 1.94
N ASN A 40 3.70 -7.20 1.27
CA ASN A 40 2.31 -6.91 0.95
C ASN A 40 1.45 -6.72 2.21
N ARG A 41 1.63 -7.57 3.22
CA ARG A 41 0.92 -7.46 4.50
C ARG A 41 1.28 -6.16 5.22
N GLN A 42 2.57 -5.84 5.33
CA GLN A 42 3.04 -4.62 5.98
C GLN A 42 2.51 -3.36 5.28
N ALA A 43 2.59 -3.33 3.94
CA ALA A 43 2.08 -2.22 3.14
C ALA A 43 0.55 -2.05 3.28
N GLN A 44 -0.20 -3.15 3.28
CA GLN A 44 -1.64 -3.12 3.47
C GLN A 44 -2.03 -2.61 4.86
N GLU A 45 -1.41 -3.12 5.92
CA GLU A 45 -1.66 -2.68 7.29
C GLU A 45 -1.32 -1.19 7.48
N ARG A 46 -0.21 -0.72 6.89
CA ARG A 46 0.19 0.69 6.94
C ARG A 46 -0.80 1.57 6.18
N PHE A 47 -1.23 1.13 5.00
CA PHE A 47 -2.22 1.84 4.18
C PHE A 47 -3.55 2.03 4.91
N GLU A 48 -4.07 0.97 5.53
CA GLU A 48 -5.33 1.01 6.28
C GLU A 48 -5.24 1.94 7.50
N ARG A 49 -4.14 1.87 8.25
CA ARG A 49 -3.90 2.76 9.39
C ARG A 49 -3.81 4.23 8.98
N LEU A 50 -3.14 4.53 7.85
CA LEU A 50 -3.06 5.90 7.33
C LEU A 50 -4.42 6.42 6.90
N ILE A 51 -5.22 5.61 6.19
CA ILE A 51 -6.57 5.99 5.80
C ILE A 51 -7.41 6.32 7.03
N GLU A 52 -7.39 5.46 8.04
CA GLU A 52 -8.20 5.66 9.24
C GLU A 52 -7.78 6.91 10.02
N GLY A 53 -6.47 7.11 10.20
CA GLY A 53 -5.95 8.33 10.84
C GLY A 53 -6.32 9.61 10.08
N MET A 54 -6.25 9.59 8.75
CA MET A 54 -6.60 10.75 7.92
C MET A 54 -8.11 11.03 7.90
N LYS A 55 -8.96 10.00 7.90
CA LYS A 55 -10.42 10.16 8.02
C LYS A 55 -10.80 10.84 9.32
N GLN A 56 -10.20 10.40 10.43
CA GLN A 56 -10.42 10.98 11.76
C GLN A 56 -9.95 12.44 11.80
N ALA A 57 -8.76 12.73 11.25
CA ALA A 57 -8.21 14.09 11.22
C ALA A 57 -9.03 15.06 10.35
N GLN A 58 -9.62 14.58 9.25
CA GLN A 58 -10.45 15.39 8.36
C GLN A 58 -11.94 15.40 8.75
N GLY A 59 -12.33 14.70 9.83
CA GLY A 59 -13.71 14.65 10.28
C GLY A 59 -14.67 14.01 9.27
N ILE A 60 -14.20 13.09 8.43
CA ILE A 60 -15.05 12.42 7.44
C ILE A 60 -15.96 11.44 8.16
N THR A 61 -17.21 11.84 8.36
CA THR A 61 -18.24 11.02 9.01
C THR A 61 -19.21 10.43 7.99
N GLU A 62 -19.97 9.42 8.42
CA GLU A 62 -21.09 8.89 7.62
C GLU A 62 -22.24 9.94 7.47
N GLN A 63 -22.25 11.02 8.25
CA GLN A 63 -23.18 12.13 8.05
C GLN A 63 -22.84 12.93 6.79
N LEU A 64 -21.56 13.25 6.57
CA LEU A 64 -21.10 13.90 5.33
C LEU A 64 -21.44 13.06 4.09
N LYS A 65 -21.42 11.73 4.22
CA LYS A 65 -21.81 10.82 3.14
C LYS A 65 -23.30 10.91 2.81
N ALA A 66 -24.16 11.10 3.81
CA ALA A 66 -25.61 11.23 3.64
C ALA A 66 -25.99 12.59 3.06
N GLU A 67 -25.27 13.65 3.45
CA GLU A 67 -25.50 15.02 3.00
C GLU A 67 -24.89 15.29 1.62
N ASN A 68 -23.67 14.79 1.37
CA ASN A 68 -22.94 15.01 0.12
C ASN A 68 -22.03 13.81 -0.25
N ALA A 69 -22.64 12.78 -0.84
CA ALA A 69 -21.93 11.57 -1.25
C ALA A 69 -20.79 11.80 -2.26
N LEU A 70 -20.91 12.82 -3.13
CA LEU A 70 -19.89 13.15 -4.12
C LEU A 70 -18.63 13.71 -3.44
N GLU A 71 -18.83 14.69 -2.54
CA GLU A 71 -17.74 15.28 -1.75
C GLU A 71 -17.07 14.24 -0.86
N TRP A 72 -17.86 13.43 -0.17
CA TRP A 72 -17.35 12.32 0.65
C TRP A 72 -16.45 11.36 -0.17
N THR A 73 -16.88 11.00 -1.38
CA THR A 73 -16.10 10.15 -2.29
C THR A 73 -14.82 10.85 -2.74
N GLY A 74 -14.88 12.15 -3.02
CA GLY A 74 -13.72 12.97 -3.37
C GLY A 74 -12.68 13.01 -2.25
N CYS A 75 -13.10 13.28 -1.02
CA CYS A 75 -12.22 13.31 0.15
C CYS A 75 -11.58 11.93 0.41
N LEU A 76 -12.36 10.84 0.34
CA LEU A 76 -11.81 9.50 0.49
C LEU A 76 -10.81 9.13 -0.60
N ASN A 77 -11.04 9.56 -1.83
CA ASN A 77 -10.09 9.33 -2.92
C ASN A 77 -8.78 10.08 -2.70
N ASN A 78 -8.85 11.33 -2.23
CA ASN A 78 -7.67 12.10 -1.86
C ASN A 78 -6.88 11.44 -0.71
N ILE A 79 -7.58 11.00 0.35
CA ILE A 79 -6.96 10.27 1.46
C ILE A 79 -6.27 9.00 0.97
N ARG A 80 -6.93 8.20 0.12
CA ARG A 80 -6.35 6.99 -0.46
C ARG A 80 -5.12 7.29 -1.31
N ALA A 81 -5.13 8.36 -2.09
CA ALA A 81 -3.97 8.79 -2.88
C ALA A 81 -2.79 9.16 -1.97
N CYS A 82 -3.04 9.98 -0.94
CA CYS A 82 -2.02 10.37 0.02
C CYS A 82 -1.45 9.17 0.79
N ALA A 83 -2.30 8.29 1.30
CA ALA A 83 -1.88 7.07 1.98
C ALA A 83 -1.05 6.15 1.08
N ARG A 84 -1.42 6.04 -0.21
CA ARG A 84 -0.65 5.27 -1.20
C ARG A 84 0.74 5.84 -1.40
N GLU A 85 0.88 7.16 -1.58
CA GLU A 85 2.19 7.80 -1.78
C GLU A 85 3.12 7.58 -0.59
N ILE A 86 2.59 7.64 0.63
CA ILE A 86 3.37 7.37 1.86
C ILE A 86 3.85 5.92 1.87
N VAL A 87 2.96 4.95 1.65
CA VAL A 87 3.31 3.52 1.62
C VAL A 87 4.31 3.21 0.52
N GLU A 88 4.16 3.80 -0.65
CA GLU A 88 5.11 3.63 -1.75
C GLU A 88 6.52 4.06 -1.37
N LYS A 89 6.66 5.23 -0.73
CA LYS A 89 7.95 5.75 -0.28
C LYS A 89 8.54 4.98 0.90
N GLU A 90 7.72 4.63 1.88
CA GLU A 90 8.17 4.01 3.14
C GLU A 90 8.49 2.52 2.98
N ILE A 91 7.75 1.79 2.14
CA ILE A 91 7.78 0.32 2.10
C ILE A 91 8.13 -0.20 0.71
N ILE A 92 7.51 0.35 -0.35
CA ILE A 92 7.67 -0.23 -1.69
C ILE A 92 9.00 0.15 -2.34
N PHE A 93 9.50 1.36 -2.10
CA PHE A 93 10.72 1.86 -2.74
C PHE A 93 11.91 2.04 -1.79
N ALA A 94 11.80 1.55 -0.54
CA ALA A 94 12.94 1.43 0.35
C ALA A 94 14.02 0.49 -0.26
#